data_AF-A0A8T8E614-F1
#
_entry.id   AF-A0A8T8E614-F1
#
_cell.length_a   1.000
_cell.length_b   1.000
_cell.length_c   1.000
_cell.angle_alpha   90.00
_cell.angle_beta   90.00
_cell.angle_gamma   90.00
#
_symmetry.space_group_name_H-M   'P 1'
#
loop_
_entity.id
_entity.type
_entity.pdbx_description
1 polymer ?
#
loop_
_entity_poly.entity_id
_entity_poly.type
_entity_poly.pdbx_seq_one_letter_code
_entity_poly.pdbx_strand_id
1 'polypeptide(L)'
;MFTATSQTAGGEKRGQTQLPITISEHAQEQWAKRTPAEISLKNAWEQSVAVEAPEADSTAARLYPPYNALLVVQHTTVATVLNNDGRLNTPDLVECAACGDLVDPLEGDSCPWCGENRAETARPGRVTLTRGDI
;
A
#
# COMPACT_ATOMS: atom_id res chain seq x y z
N MET A 1 11.49 -28.46 37.56
CA MET A 1 12.27 -27.65 36.60
C MET A 1 11.47 -27.67 35.31
N PHE A 2 10.81 -26.57 34.95
CA PHE A 2 9.86 -26.53 33.84
C PHE A 2 10.51 -25.81 32.66
N THR A 3 10.76 -26.52 31.58
CA THR A 3 11.18 -25.99 30.28
C THR A 3 9.94 -25.55 29.51
N ALA A 4 9.76 -24.24 29.36
CA ALA A 4 8.72 -23.65 28.52
C ALA A 4 9.26 -23.51 27.09
N THR A 5 8.71 -24.30 26.17
CA THR A 5 8.90 -24.13 24.73
C THR A 5 7.78 -23.23 24.22
N SER A 6 8.04 -21.94 24.06
CA SER A 6 7.11 -21.03 23.39
C SER A 6 7.34 -21.10 21.89
N GLN A 7 6.54 -21.94 21.23
CA GLN A 7 6.26 -21.85 19.80
C GLN A 7 5.24 -20.73 19.62
N THR A 8 5.60 -19.62 19.00
CA THR A 8 4.65 -18.59 18.61
C THR A 8 4.60 -18.51 17.09
N ALA A 9 3.53 -19.10 16.57
CA ALA A 9 2.77 -18.72 15.39
C ALA A 9 3.54 -17.99 14.28
N GLY A 10 4.00 -18.76 13.29
CA GLY A 10 4.17 -18.22 11.94
C GLY A 10 2.80 -17.80 11.41
N GLY A 11 2.53 -16.50 11.44
CA GLY A 11 1.37 -15.92 10.78
C GLY A 11 1.44 -16.22 9.29
N GLU A 12 0.54 -17.07 8.82
CA GLU A 12 0.27 -17.32 7.42
C GLU A 12 -0.13 -15.99 6.76
N LYS A 13 0.85 -15.29 6.18
CA LYS A 13 0.58 -14.21 5.23
C LYS A 13 -0.19 -14.87 4.09
N ARG A 14 -1.51 -14.65 4.03
CA ARG A 14 -2.34 -15.06 2.91
C ARG A 14 -1.70 -14.51 1.65
N GLY A 15 -1.05 -15.40 0.90
CA GLY A 15 -0.52 -15.13 -0.42
C GLY A 15 -1.69 -14.76 -1.29
N GLN A 16 -1.91 -13.45 -1.45
CA GLN A 16 -2.65 -12.94 -2.59
C GLN A 16 -1.92 -13.54 -3.79
N THR A 17 -2.59 -14.36 -4.60
CA THR A 17 -2.01 -14.91 -5.83
C THR A 17 -1.72 -13.74 -6.76
N GLN A 18 -0.56 -13.11 -6.55
CA GLN A 18 -0.12 -11.95 -7.28
C GLN A 18 0.27 -12.48 -8.65
N LEU A 19 -0.63 -12.31 -9.61
CA LEU A 19 -0.36 -12.63 -11.01
C LEU A 19 1.01 -12.00 -11.36
N PRO A 20 1.89 -12.73 -12.07
CA PRO A 20 3.19 -12.20 -12.44
C PRO A 20 2.98 -10.95 -13.27
N ILE A 21 3.26 -9.80 -12.67
CA ILE A 21 3.21 -8.52 -13.35
C ILE A 21 4.47 -8.36 -14.18
N THR A 22 4.29 -7.95 -15.44
CA THR A 22 5.39 -7.55 -16.30
C THR A 22 5.72 -6.07 -16.05
N ILE A 23 6.99 -5.71 -16.10
CA ILE A 23 7.41 -4.31 -16.01
C ILE A 23 7.88 -3.88 -17.39
N SER A 24 7.30 -2.81 -17.94
CA SER A 24 7.76 -2.26 -19.21
C SER A 24 9.11 -1.57 -19.04
N GLU A 25 9.93 -1.56 -20.10
CA GLU A 25 11.18 -0.80 -20.12
C GLU A 25 10.93 0.69 -19.81
N HIS A 26 9.88 1.25 -20.41
CA HIS A 26 9.46 2.63 -20.14
C HIS A 26 9.15 2.88 -18.66
N ALA A 27 8.42 1.99 -18.00
CA ALA A 27 8.13 2.11 -16.57
C ALA A 27 9.42 2.06 -15.74
N GLN A 28 10.37 1.19 -16.10
CA GLN A 28 11.66 1.09 -15.44
C GLN A 28 12.50 2.37 -15.60
N GLU A 29 12.51 2.98 -16.78
CA GLU A 29 13.16 4.27 -17.02
C GLU A 29 12.50 5.41 -16.22
N GLN A 30 11.16 5.45 -16.18
CA GLN A 30 10.43 6.46 -15.42
C GLN A 30 10.65 6.30 -13.91
N TRP A 31 10.73 5.06 -13.42
CA TRP A 31 11.10 4.76 -12.03
C TRP A 31 12.50 5.27 -11.70
N ALA A 32 13.50 4.87 -12.50
CA ALA A 32 14.90 5.26 -12.28
C ALA A 32 15.13 6.79 -12.29
N LYS A 33 14.28 7.55 -12.99
CA LYS A 33 14.33 9.02 -13.01
C LYS A 33 13.75 9.67 -11.75
N ARG A 34 12.89 8.97 -11.01
CA ARG A 34 12.09 9.52 -9.90
C ARG A 34 12.52 9.01 -8.53
N THR A 35 13.09 7.81 -8.47
CA THR A 35 13.40 7.14 -7.21
C THR A 35 14.89 6.80 -7.12
N PRO A 36 15.49 6.84 -5.92
CA PRO A 36 16.82 6.30 -5.68
C PRO A 36 16.91 4.83 -6.12
N ALA A 37 18.09 4.39 -6.54
CA ALA A 37 18.34 3.04 -7.03
C ALA A 37 18.25 1.94 -5.95
N GLU A 38 17.90 2.29 -4.71
CA GLU A 38 17.88 1.41 -3.54
C GLU A 38 16.70 0.43 -3.54
N ILE A 39 15.61 0.75 -4.26
CA ILE A 39 14.44 -0.11 -4.38
C ILE A 39 14.08 -0.37 -5.85
N SER A 40 13.83 -1.64 -6.17
CA SER A 40 13.38 -2.03 -7.51
C SER A 40 11.90 -1.65 -7.71
N LEU A 41 11.52 -1.33 -8.95
CA LEU A 41 10.12 -1.06 -9.30
C LEU A 41 9.20 -2.25 -8.94
N LYS A 42 9.73 -3.48 -9.01
CA LYS A 42 9.00 -4.68 -8.60
C LYS A 42 8.69 -4.67 -7.10
N ASN A 43 9.69 -4.37 -6.25
CA ASN A 43 9.48 -4.31 -4.80
C ASN A 43 8.55 -3.16 -4.42
N ALA A 44 8.60 -2.04 -5.16
CA ALA A 44 7.68 -0.94 -4.98
C ALA A 44 6.24 -1.32 -5.36
N TRP A 45 6.05 -2.07 -6.46
CA TRP A 45 4.75 -2.63 -6.83
C TRP A 45 4.17 -3.53 -5.74
N GLU A 46 4.97 -4.42 -5.17
CA GLU A 46 4.53 -5.34 -4.12
C GLU A 46 4.08 -4.63 -2.84
N GLN A 47 4.69 -3.49 -2.53
CA GLN A 47 4.36 -2.68 -1.35
C GLN A 47 3.32 -1.60 -1.64
N SER A 48 3.08 -1.25 -2.90
CA SER A 48 2.16 -0.19 -3.29
C SER A 48 0.70 -0.52 -2.94
N VAL A 49 -0.08 0.52 -2.63
CA VAL A 49 -1.51 0.41 -2.33
C VAL A 49 -2.34 0.59 -3.60
N ALA A 50 -3.42 -0.17 -3.75
CA ALA A 50 -4.33 0.00 -4.88
C ALA A 50 -5.07 1.34 -4.79
N VAL A 51 -5.15 2.06 -5.91
CA VAL A 51 -5.84 3.36 -6.00
C VAL A 51 -6.62 3.44 -7.31
N GLU A 52 -7.62 4.31 -7.34
CA GLU A 52 -8.34 4.61 -8.57
C GLU A 52 -7.78 5.90 -9.19
N ALA A 53 -7.32 5.80 -10.44
CA ALA A 53 -6.80 6.94 -11.20
C ALA A 53 -7.67 7.13 -12.46
N PRO A 54 -8.88 7.72 -12.35
CA PRO A 54 -9.82 7.82 -13.47
C PRO A 54 -9.31 8.66 -14.63
N GLU A 55 -8.34 9.56 -14.39
CA GLU A 55 -7.71 10.36 -15.43
C GLU A 55 -6.59 9.61 -16.17
N ALA A 56 -6.09 8.50 -15.61
CA ALA A 56 -5.13 7.64 -16.27
C ALA A 56 -5.90 6.50 -16.96
N ASP A 57 -5.94 6.49 -18.30
CA ASP A 57 -6.49 5.40 -19.09
C ASP A 57 -5.73 4.09 -18.80
N SER A 58 -6.22 3.35 -17.82
CA SER A 58 -5.51 2.27 -17.16
C SER A 58 -6.47 1.20 -16.67
N THR A 59 -5.99 -0.04 -16.63
CA THR A 59 -6.75 -1.18 -16.11
C THR A 59 -6.72 -1.20 -14.58
N ALA A 60 -5.61 -0.75 -14.00
CA ALA A 60 -5.44 -0.59 -12.57
C ALA A 60 -4.36 0.45 -12.29
N ALA A 61 -4.40 1.06 -11.11
CA ALA A 61 -3.34 1.91 -10.62
C ALA A 61 -2.96 1.53 -9.19
N ARG A 62 -1.70 1.72 -8.84
CA ARG A 62 -1.21 1.58 -7.46
C ARG A 62 -0.32 2.75 -7.11
N LEU A 63 -0.45 3.25 -5.88
CA LEU A 63 0.40 4.30 -5.36
C LEU A 63 1.49 3.68 -4.49
N TYR A 64 2.74 4.09 -4.70
CA TYR A 64 3.85 3.85 -3.78
C TYR A 64 4.14 5.14 -2.98
N PRO A 65 3.57 5.28 -1.77
CA PRO A 65 3.62 6.51 -0.97
C PRO A 65 5.02 7.05 -0.67
N PRO A 66 6.05 6.23 -0.35
CA PRO A 66 7.37 6.75 0.01
C PRO A 66 8.04 7.65 -1.04
N TYR A 67 7.66 7.52 -2.31
CA TYR A 67 8.12 8.42 -3.39
C TYR A 67 6.96 9.11 -4.11
N ASN A 68 5.76 9.07 -3.54
CA ASN A 68 4.53 9.59 -4.13
C ASN A 68 4.38 9.17 -5.62
N ALA A 69 4.75 7.92 -5.91
CA ALA A 69 4.88 7.40 -7.26
C ALA A 69 3.64 6.59 -7.63
N LEU A 70 2.98 6.96 -8.72
CA LEU A 70 1.81 6.28 -9.25
C LEU A 70 2.24 5.26 -10.31
N LEU A 71 2.06 3.99 -10.00
CA LEU A 71 2.32 2.86 -10.89
C LEU A 71 1.05 2.59 -11.69
N VAL A 72 1.10 2.85 -12.99
CA VAL A 72 -0.03 2.68 -13.89
C VAL A 72 0.07 1.34 -14.59
N VAL A 73 -0.99 0.54 -14.50
CA VAL A 73 -1.06 -0.79 -15.09
C VAL A 73 -2.02 -0.83 -16.25
N GLN A 74 -1.54 -1.39 -17.36
CA GLN A 74 -2.37 -1.77 -18.49
C GLN A 74 -2.31 -3.29 -18.59
N HIS A 75 -3.49 -3.93 -18.51
CA HIS A 75 -3.64 -5.37 -18.45
C HIS A 75 -2.84 -5.99 -17.28
N THR A 76 -1.70 -6.60 -17.56
CA THR A 76 -0.81 -7.26 -16.59
C THR A 76 0.57 -6.62 -16.55
N THR A 77 0.72 -5.41 -17.07
CA THR A 77 2.01 -4.74 -17.24
C THR A 77 2.01 -3.37 -16.55
N VAL A 78 2.99 -3.09 -15.70
CA VAL A 78 3.29 -1.71 -15.28
C VAL A 78 3.76 -0.98 -16.53
N ALA A 79 2.88 -0.17 -17.09
CA ALA A 79 3.10 0.51 -18.36
C ALA A 79 3.95 1.77 -18.17
N THR A 80 3.72 2.49 -17.08
CA THR A 80 4.46 3.71 -16.74
C THR A 80 4.42 4.02 -15.24
N VAL A 81 5.27 4.96 -14.83
CA VAL A 81 5.31 5.53 -13.47
C VAL A 81 5.14 7.04 -13.57
N LEU A 82 4.13 7.57 -12.88
CA LEU A 82 3.79 8.99 -12.82
C LEU A 82 4.04 9.53 -11.40
N ASN A 83 4.06 10.86 -11.26
CA ASN A 83 3.94 11.47 -9.94
C ASN A 83 2.47 11.55 -9.60
N ASN A 84 2.10 11.24 -8.36
CA ASN A 84 0.76 11.52 -7.89
C ASN A 84 0.60 13.03 -7.64
N ASP A 85 -0.25 13.68 -8.44
CA ASP A 85 -0.57 15.11 -8.33
C ASP A 85 -1.84 15.38 -7.50
N GLY A 86 -2.34 14.37 -6.76
CA GLY A 86 -3.47 14.49 -5.85
C GLY A 86 -4.84 14.21 -6.48
N ARG A 87 -4.87 13.78 -7.75
CA ARG A 87 -6.12 13.47 -8.49
C ARG A 87 -6.53 12.01 -8.40
N LEU A 88 -6.11 11.33 -7.34
CA LEU A 88 -6.45 9.93 -7.09
C LEU A 88 -7.74 9.85 -6.29
N ASN A 89 -8.61 8.93 -6.69
CA ASN A 89 -9.70 8.46 -5.86
C ASN A 89 -9.18 7.38 -4.92
N THR A 90 -9.33 7.63 -3.62
CA THR A 90 -8.79 6.78 -2.54
C THR A 90 -9.88 6.43 -1.52
N PRO A 91 -11.07 5.96 -1.96
CA PRO A 91 -12.26 5.87 -1.11
C PRO A 91 -12.07 4.96 0.12
N ASP A 92 -11.19 3.97 0.02
CA ASP A 92 -10.93 2.97 1.06
C ASP A 92 -9.62 3.22 1.82
N LEU A 93 -8.91 4.33 1.54
CA LEU A 93 -7.64 4.67 2.20
C LEU A 93 -7.82 5.88 3.11
N VAL A 94 -7.01 5.93 4.16
CA VAL A 94 -6.94 7.10 5.06
C VAL A 94 -5.51 7.61 5.12
N GLU A 95 -5.33 8.89 5.37
CA GLU A 95 -4.01 9.48 5.55
C GLU A 95 -3.48 9.17 6.96
N CYS A 96 -2.20 8.78 7.06
CA CYS A 96 -1.51 8.65 8.33
C CYS A 96 -1.25 10.05 8.89
N ALA A 97 -1.70 10.34 10.11
CA ALA A 97 -1.52 11.67 10.72
C ALA A 97 -0.05 12.03 11.03
N ALA A 98 0.86 11.05 11.07
CA ALA A 98 2.27 11.30 11.35
C ALA A 98 3.09 11.63 10.09
N CYS A 99 2.90 10.88 8.99
CA CYS A 99 3.67 11.06 7.75
C CYS A 99 2.86 11.62 6.57
N GLY A 100 1.53 11.67 6.68
CA GLY A 100 0.63 12.08 5.59
C GLY A 100 0.40 11.01 4.52
N ASP A 101 1.04 9.84 4.63
CA ASP A 101 0.91 8.80 3.61
C ASP A 101 -0.41 8.06 3.67
N LEU A 102 -0.90 7.64 2.51
CA LEU A 102 -2.12 6.84 2.38
C LEU A 102 -1.89 5.41 2.86
N VAL A 103 -2.82 4.96 3.70
CA VAL A 103 -2.75 3.67 4.39
C VAL A 103 -4.14 3.02 4.42
N ASP A 104 -4.17 1.72 4.11
CA ASP A 104 -5.39 0.93 4.23
C ASP A 104 -5.71 0.74 5.73
N PRO A 105 -6.86 1.21 6.25
CA PRO A 105 -7.26 1.07 7.66
C PRO A 105 -7.43 -0.38 8.14
N LEU A 106 -7.53 -1.33 7.23
CA LEU A 106 -7.68 -2.75 7.54
C LEU A 106 -6.32 -3.49 7.60
N GLU A 107 -5.26 -2.91 7.02
CA GLU A 107 -3.89 -3.47 7.00
C GLU A 107 -3.11 -3.14 8.29
N GLY A 108 -3.66 -3.57 9.44
CA GLY A 108 -2.98 -3.55 10.74
C GLY A 108 -3.05 -2.21 11.51
N ASP A 109 -2.64 -2.28 12.78
CA ASP A 109 -2.71 -1.17 13.73
C ASP A 109 -1.59 -0.13 13.59
N SER A 110 -0.61 -0.32 12.71
CA SER A 110 0.51 0.60 12.53
C SER A 110 0.65 1.02 11.07
N CYS A 111 1.15 2.24 10.84
CA CYS A 111 1.44 2.73 9.51
C CYS A 111 2.57 1.89 8.88
N PRO A 112 2.37 1.26 7.71
CA PRO A 112 3.41 0.47 7.05
C PRO A 112 4.60 1.32 6.56
N TRP A 113 4.44 2.64 6.49
CA TRP A 113 5.46 3.56 5.97
C TRP A 113 6.36 4.14 7.07
N CYS A 114 5.75 4.69 8.12
CA CYS A 114 6.49 5.35 9.21
C CYS A 114 6.53 4.52 10.51
N GLY A 115 5.78 3.43 10.59
CA GLY A 115 5.69 2.58 11.78
C GLY A 115 4.82 3.14 12.91
N GLU A 116 4.21 4.32 12.74
CA GLU A 116 3.40 4.95 13.79
C GLU A 116 2.13 4.17 14.12
N ASN A 117 1.78 4.06 15.40
CA ASN A 117 0.59 3.35 15.83
C ASN A 117 -0.68 4.16 15.55
N ARG A 118 -1.59 3.60 14.73
CA ARG A 118 -2.83 4.23 14.27
C ARG A 118 -3.93 4.20 15.34
N ALA A 119 -3.81 3.34 16.36
CA ALA A 119 -4.73 3.33 17.51
C ALA A 119 -4.65 4.63 18.33
N GLU A 120 -3.52 5.33 18.29
CA GLU A 120 -3.31 6.59 19.03
C GLU A 120 -3.83 7.82 18.28
N THR A 121 -3.99 7.72 16.96
CA THR A 121 -4.38 8.86 16.09
C THR A 121 -5.83 8.83 15.61
N ALA A 122 -6.60 7.77 15.91
CA ALA A 122 -8.03 7.69 15.59
C ALA A 122 -8.92 8.49 16.56
N ARG A 123 -8.94 9.83 16.47
CA ARG A 123 -10.11 10.67 16.81
C ARG A 123 -10.14 11.88 15.87
N PRO A 124 -11.23 12.11 15.10
CA PRO A 124 -12.62 12.03 15.55
C PRO A 124 -13.53 11.16 14.66
N GLY A 125 -14.26 10.24 15.29
CA GLY A 125 -15.24 9.38 14.59
C GLY A 125 -15.32 7.98 15.18
N ARG A 126 -15.48 7.88 16.50
CA ARG A 126 -15.57 6.61 17.21
C ARG A 126 -16.90 5.93 16.88
N VAL A 127 -16.99 5.19 15.77
CA VAL A 127 -18.07 4.23 15.58
C VAL A 127 -17.75 3.04 16.48
N THR A 128 -18.41 2.99 17.63
CA THR A 128 -18.36 1.84 18.53
C THR A 128 -19.26 0.78 17.93
N LEU A 129 -18.69 -0.30 17.38
CA LEU A 129 -19.45 -1.50 17.04
C LEU A 129 -19.86 -2.19 18.36
N THR A 130 -21.04 -1.85 18.88
CA THR A 130 -21.69 -2.68 19.89
C THR A 130 -22.11 -3.98 19.23
N ARG A 131 -21.37 -5.06 19.53
CA ARG A 131 -21.83 -6.43 19.28
C ARG A 131 -23.16 -6.59 20.03
N GLY A 132 -24.26 -6.66 19.30
CA GLY A 132 -25.57 -6.97 19.86
C GLY A 132 -25.54 -8.40 20.39
N ASP A 133 -25.54 -8.54 21.71
CA ASP A 133 -25.95 -9.78 22.37
C ASP A 133 -27.47 -9.88 22.19
N ILE A 134 -27.91 -10.97 21.56
CA ILE A 134 -29.32 -11.38 21.52
C ILE A 134 -29.62 -12.34 22.66
#